data_AF-H0XXU4-F1
#
_entry.id   AF-H0XXU4-F1
#
_cell.length_a   1.000
_cell.length_b   1.000
_cell.length_c   1.000
_cell.angle_alpha   90.00
_cell.angle_beta   90.00
_cell.angle_gamma   90.00
#
_symmetry.space_group_name_H-M   'P 1'
#
loop_
_entity.id
_entity.type
_entity.pdbx_description
1 polymer ?
#
loop_
_entity_poly.entity_id
_entity_poly.type
_entity_poly.pdbx_seq_one_letter_code
_entity_poly.pdbx_strand_id
1 'polypeptide(L)'
;FVKCGYAGSNFPEHIFPALVGRPIIRSTTKVGNIEIKASQNLKLDLMVGDEASELRSMLEVNYPMENGIVRNWDDMKHLWDYTFGPEKLNIDTRNCKILLTEPPMNPTKNREKIVEVMFETYQFSGVYVAIQAVLTLYAQGLLTGVVVDSGDGVTHICPVYEGFSLPHLTRRLDIAGRDITRYLIKV
;
A
#
# COMPACT_ATOMS: atom_id res chain seq x y z
N PHE A 1 -1.46 2.34 -5.35
CA PHE A 1 -2.73 1.68 -5.04
C PHE A 1 -2.48 0.52 -4.10
N VAL A 2 -3.36 0.32 -3.14
CA VAL A 2 -3.44 -0.90 -2.34
C VAL A 2 -4.28 -1.91 -3.11
N LYS A 3 -3.85 -3.18 -3.12
CA LYS A 3 -4.61 -4.32 -3.64
C LYS A 3 -4.69 -5.33 -2.51
N CYS A 4 -5.90 -5.65 -2.06
CA CYS A 4 -6.12 -6.61 -0.97
C CYS A 4 -7.29 -7.55 -1.29
N GLY A 5 -7.35 -8.67 -0.56
CA GLY A 5 -8.35 -9.72 -0.71
C GLY A 5 -7.90 -10.98 0.00
N TYR A 6 -8.61 -12.09 -0.24
CA TYR A 6 -8.34 -13.37 0.40
C TYR A 6 -7.49 -14.30 -0.47
N ALA A 7 -6.70 -15.15 0.17
CA ALA A 7 -5.95 -16.21 -0.50
C ALA A 7 -6.90 -17.14 -1.28
N GLY A 8 -6.50 -17.53 -2.49
CA GLY A 8 -7.33 -18.32 -3.41
C GLY A 8 -8.27 -17.51 -4.30
N SER A 9 -8.35 -16.18 -4.11
CA SER A 9 -9.10 -15.31 -5.02
C SER A 9 -8.33 -15.07 -6.32
N ASN A 10 -9.04 -15.08 -7.46
CA ASN A 10 -8.43 -14.80 -8.77
C ASN A 10 -8.14 -13.30 -9.00
N PHE A 11 -8.91 -12.43 -8.33
CA PHE A 11 -8.77 -10.98 -8.41
C PHE A 11 -8.68 -10.41 -6.99
N PRO A 12 -7.98 -9.28 -6.79
CA PRO A 12 -8.07 -8.56 -5.53
C PRO A 12 -9.52 -8.11 -5.31
N GLU A 13 -10.03 -8.32 -4.11
CA GLU A 13 -11.40 -7.97 -3.74
C GLU A 13 -11.58 -6.46 -3.66
N HIS A 14 -10.54 -5.75 -3.20
CA HIS A 14 -10.52 -4.30 -3.19
C HIS A 14 -9.24 -3.74 -3.80
N ILE A 15 -9.41 -2.66 -4.56
CA ILE A 15 -8.34 -1.83 -5.09
C ILE A 15 -8.69 -0.38 -4.78
N PHE A 16 -7.80 0.34 -4.10
CA PHE A 16 -8.02 1.75 -3.77
C PHE A 16 -6.70 2.54 -3.71
N PRO A 17 -6.74 3.88 -3.84
CA PRO A 17 -5.54 4.72 -3.76
C PRO A 17 -4.86 4.63 -2.39
N ALA A 18 -3.52 4.58 -2.37
CA ALA A 18 -2.75 4.51 -1.12
C ALA A 18 -2.51 5.92 -0.56
N LEU A 19 -3.57 6.59 -0.12
CA LEU A 19 -3.53 7.98 0.31
C LEU A 19 -4.31 8.21 1.60
N VAL A 20 -3.87 9.21 2.35
CA VAL A 20 -4.44 9.64 3.62
C VAL A 20 -4.63 11.15 3.55
N GLY A 21 -5.86 11.62 3.70
CA GLY A 21 -6.24 13.02 3.62
C GLY A 21 -6.67 13.58 4.98
N ARG A 22 -6.19 14.78 5.29
CA ARG A 22 -6.57 15.56 6.49
C ARG A 22 -7.31 16.84 6.06
N PRO A 23 -8.47 17.18 6.63
CA PRO A 23 -9.19 18.40 6.29
C PRO A 23 -8.36 19.67 6.52
N ILE A 24 -8.31 20.53 5.51
CA ILE A 24 -7.59 21.81 5.57
C ILE A 24 -8.33 22.80 6.50
N ILE A 25 -9.67 22.70 6.54
CA ILE A 25 -10.53 23.59 7.32
C ILE A 25 -11.23 22.77 8.41
N ARG A 26 -11.13 23.22 9.67
CA ARG A 26 -11.78 22.61 10.84
C ARG A 26 -13.25 23.01 10.97
N SER A 27 -14.01 22.96 9.87
CA SER A 27 -15.45 23.21 9.88
C SER A 27 -16.20 22.04 9.25
N THR A 28 -17.23 21.56 9.93
CA THR A 28 -18.10 20.50 9.42
C THR A 28 -18.80 20.94 8.15
N THR A 29 -18.36 20.39 7.02
CA THR A 29 -18.90 20.73 5.70
C THR A 29 -19.45 19.45 5.08
N LYS A 30 -20.73 19.43 4.71
CA LYS A 30 -21.32 18.30 3.96
C LYS A 30 -21.08 18.53 2.48
N VAL A 31 -20.53 17.53 1.80
CA VAL A 31 -20.38 17.53 0.35
C VAL A 31 -21.04 16.27 -0.20
N GLY A 32 -22.21 16.42 -0.82
CA GLY A 32 -23.02 15.28 -1.27
C GLY A 32 -23.48 14.39 -0.10
N ASN A 33 -23.18 13.10 -0.18
CA ASN A 33 -23.50 12.11 0.87
C ASN A 33 -22.38 11.94 1.93
N ILE A 34 -21.23 12.61 1.75
CA ILE A 34 -20.08 12.45 2.64
C ILE A 34 -20.04 13.64 3.60
N GLU A 35 -20.07 13.34 4.90
CA GLU A 35 -19.88 14.35 5.95
C GLU A 35 -18.39 14.50 6.27
N ILE A 36 -17.82 15.67 6.00
CA ILE A 36 -16.51 16.02 6.56
C ILE A 36 -16.74 16.30 8.05
N LYS A 37 -16.54 15.29 8.90
CA LYS A 37 -16.64 15.44 10.35
C LYS A 37 -15.37 16.10 10.84
N ALA A 38 -15.46 17.40 11.17
CA ALA A 38 -14.47 18.06 12.01
C ALA A 38 -14.92 17.89 13.46
N SER A 39 -14.38 16.91 14.17
CA SER A 39 -14.69 16.64 15.58
C SER A 39 -13.49 16.99 16.45
N GLN A 40 -13.71 17.37 17.72
CA GLN A 40 -12.62 17.65 18.67
C GLN A 40 -11.74 16.41 18.96
N ASN A 41 -12.10 15.23 18.45
CA ASN A 41 -11.32 14.00 18.50
C ASN A 41 -10.57 13.75 17.18
N LEU A 42 -9.24 13.86 17.23
CA LEU A 42 -8.29 13.70 16.11
C LEU A 42 -8.45 12.39 15.29
N LYS A 43 -9.12 11.37 15.83
CA LYS A 43 -9.40 10.08 15.15
C LYS A 43 -10.57 10.13 14.15
N LEU A 44 -11.43 11.16 14.21
CA LEU A 44 -12.60 11.30 13.33
C LEU A 44 -12.36 12.23 12.12
N ASP A 45 -11.17 12.83 12.03
CA ASP A 45 -10.83 13.89 11.06
C ASP A 45 -9.92 13.37 9.92
N LEU A 46 -9.97 12.09 9.58
CA LEU A 46 -9.08 11.48 8.60
C LEU A 46 -9.87 10.72 7.54
N MET A 47 -9.57 10.98 6.28
CA MET A 47 -10.14 10.26 5.14
C MET A 47 -9.04 9.42 4.50
N VAL A 48 -9.37 8.22 4.04
CA VAL A 48 -8.40 7.27 3.48
C VAL A 48 -8.94 6.68 2.20
N GLY A 49 -8.05 6.38 1.24
CA GLY A 49 -8.44 5.65 0.03
C GLY A 49 -9.37 6.43 -0.88
N ASP A 50 -10.53 5.86 -1.18
CA ASP A 50 -11.46 6.40 -2.18
C ASP A 50 -12.06 7.73 -1.71
N GLU A 51 -12.47 7.82 -0.44
CA GLU A 51 -13.06 9.06 0.12
C GLU A 51 -12.11 10.24 0.06
N ALA A 52 -10.84 10.02 0.41
CA ALA A 52 -9.83 11.07 0.34
C ALA A 52 -9.41 11.40 -1.11
N SER A 53 -9.65 10.49 -2.06
CA SER A 53 -9.47 10.77 -3.48
C SER A 53 -10.60 11.64 -4.03
N GLU A 54 -11.85 11.38 -3.63
CA GLU A 54 -13.02 12.16 -4.04
C GLU A 54 -12.97 13.59 -3.49
N LEU A 55 -12.55 13.75 -2.24
CA LEU A 55 -12.48 15.04 -1.56
C LEU A 55 -11.08 15.68 -1.61
N ARG A 56 -10.23 15.23 -2.54
CA ARG A 56 -8.82 15.63 -2.65
C ARG A 56 -8.59 17.15 -2.68
N SER A 57 -9.53 17.93 -3.23
CA SER A 57 -9.41 19.40 -3.29
C SER A 57 -9.58 20.11 -1.93
N MET A 58 -10.17 19.43 -0.95
CA MET A 58 -10.48 19.96 0.39
C MET A 58 -9.58 19.39 1.49
N LEU A 59 -8.69 18.47 1.11
CA LEU A 59 -7.83 17.73 2.03
C LEU A 59 -6.36 18.01 1.72
N GLU A 60 -5.55 18.10 2.78
CA GLU A 60 -4.11 17.93 2.69
C GLU A 60 -3.83 16.43 2.58
N VAL A 61 -3.44 15.99 1.37
CA VAL A 61 -3.27 14.56 1.03
C VAL A 61 -1.81 14.14 1.12
N ASN A 62 -1.56 13.12 1.94
CA ASN A 62 -0.26 12.48 2.09
C ASN A 62 -0.26 11.06 1.51
N TYR A 63 0.90 10.66 0.99
CA TYR A 63 1.17 9.29 0.57
C TYR A 63 2.15 8.66 1.58
N PRO A 64 1.74 7.63 2.35
CA PRO A 64 2.62 7.01 3.34
C PRO A 64 3.81 6.27 2.69
N MET A 65 3.70 5.93 1.41
CA MET A 65 4.72 5.24 0.62
C MET A 65 5.26 6.13 -0.49
N GLU A 66 6.58 6.16 -0.60
CA GLU A 66 7.32 6.85 -1.66
C GLU A 66 8.22 5.84 -2.37
N ASN A 67 8.05 5.71 -3.69
CA ASN A 67 8.80 4.78 -4.55
C ASN A 67 8.87 3.35 -3.97
N GLY A 68 7.74 2.88 -3.42
CA GLY A 68 7.58 1.54 -2.84
C GLY A 68 8.01 1.40 -1.38
N ILE A 69 8.67 2.41 -0.79
CA ILE A 69 9.18 2.36 0.59
C ILE A 69 8.25 3.15 1.51
N VAL A 70 7.90 2.59 2.67
CA VAL A 70 7.13 3.29 3.70
C VAL A 70 7.99 4.41 4.31
N ARG A 71 7.48 5.65 4.25
CA ARG A 71 8.12 6.85 4.81
C ARG A 71 7.42 7.34 6.08
N ASN A 72 6.09 7.27 6.11
CA ASN A 72 5.29 7.68 7.27
C ASN A 72 4.52 6.48 7.83
N TRP A 73 4.96 5.97 8.98
CA TRP A 73 4.35 4.82 9.64
C TRP A 73 3.01 5.12 10.29
N ASP A 74 2.76 6.37 10.69
CA ASP A 74 1.48 6.77 11.27
C ASP A 74 0.39 6.80 10.19
N ASP A 75 0.68 7.40 9.04
CA ASP A 75 -0.22 7.36 7.88
C ASP A 75 -0.38 5.93 7.35
N MET A 76 0.67 5.09 7.41
CA MET A 76 0.57 3.70 6.99
C MET A 76 -0.36 2.88 7.90
N LYS A 77 -0.34 3.12 9.22
CA LYS A 77 -1.29 2.48 10.15
C LYS A 77 -2.73 2.86 9.82
N HIS A 78 -3.01 4.13 9.56
CA HIS A 78 -4.35 4.54 9.13
C HIS A 78 -4.79 3.87 7.83
N LEU A 79 -3.87 3.70 6.88
CA LEU A 79 -4.13 2.96 5.64
C LEU A 79 -4.44 1.48 5.91
N TRP A 80 -3.73 0.84 6.84
CA TRP A 80 -4.02 -0.54 7.26
C TRP A 80 -5.32 -0.67 8.05
N ASP A 81 -5.62 0.26 8.95
CA ASP A 81 -6.89 0.32 9.69
C ASP A 81 -8.06 0.38 8.71
N TYR A 82 -7.96 1.22 7.68
CA TYR A 82 -8.94 1.29 6.59
C TYR A 82 -9.03 -0.03 5.79
N THR A 83 -7.89 -0.68 5.56
CA THR A 83 -7.83 -1.95 4.80
C THR A 83 -8.52 -3.09 5.55
N PHE A 84 -8.25 -3.24 6.85
CA PHE A 84 -8.79 -4.34 7.66
C PHE A 84 -10.16 -4.02 8.27
N GLY A 85 -10.48 -2.73 8.37
CA GLY A 85 -11.71 -2.24 8.97
C GLY A 85 -12.98 -2.49 8.13
N PRO A 86 -14.14 -2.03 8.63
CA PRO A 86 -15.45 -2.38 8.09
C PRO A 86 -15.71 -1.97 6.64
N GLU A 87 -15.02 -0.93 6.16
CA GLU A 87 -15.24 -0.36 4.82
C GLU A 87 -14.61 -1.17 3.69
N LYS A 88 -13.60 -2.00 4.01
CA LYS A 88 -12.94 -2.88 3.06
C LYS A 88 -13.14 -4.33 3.49
N LEU A 89 -12.14 -4.97 4.11
CA LEU A 89 -12.18 -6.41 4.37
C LEU A 89 -13.11 -6.80 5.52
N ASN A 90 -13.36 -5.90 6.47
CA ASN A 90 -14.19 -6.14 7.67
C ASN A 90 -13.81 -7.43 8.43
N ILE A 91 -12.55 -7.53 8.83
CA ILE A 91 -11.98 -8.73 9.47
C ILE A 91 -11.55 -8.48 10.91
N ASP A 92 -11.65 -9.52 11.75
CA ASP A 92 -10.93 -9.56 13.03
C ASP A 92 -9.51 -10.10 12.77
N THR A 93 -8.54 -9.19 12.76
CA THR A 93 -7.13 -9.48 12.45
C THR A 93 -6.55 -10.59 13.32
N ARG A 94 -7.01 -10.73 14.58
CA ARG A 94 -6.52 -11.74 15.55
C ARG A 94 -6.78 -13.18 15.12
N ASN A 95 -7.86 -13.39 14.36
CA ASN A 95 -8.26 -14.71 13.88
C ASN A 95 -7.77 -15.00 12.45
N CYS A 96 -7.01 -14.07 11.87
CA CYS A 96 -6.54 -14.16 10.49
C CYS A 96 -5.02 -14.36 10.40
N LYS A 97 -4.57 -14.80 9.23
CA LYS A 97 -3.16 -14.78 8.81
C LYS A 97 -3.03 -13.77 7.67
N ILE A 98 -1.88 -13.12 7.57
CA ILE A 98 -1.64 -12.10 6.56
C ILE A 98 -0.38 -12.41 5.75
N LEU A 99 -0.49 -12.25 4.42
CA LEU A 99 0.62 -12.19 3.50
C LEU A 99 0.76 -10.75 3.00
N LEU A 100 1.95 -10.19 3.17
CA LEU A 100 2.31 -8.85 2.71
C LEU A 100 3.38 -8.96 1.62
N THR A 101 3.44 -7.94 0.77
CA THR A 101 4.47 -7.83 -0.26
C THR A 101 5.39 -6.66 0.02
N GLU A 102 6.68 -6.84 -0.18
CA GLU A 102 7.67 -5.75 -0.14
C GLU A 102 8.37 -5.58 -1.50
N PRO A 103 8.84 -4.36 -1.83
CA PRO A 103 9.61 -4.14 -3.04
C PRO A 103 11.00 -4.79 -2.95
N PRO A 104 11.65 -5.05 -4.09
CA PRO A 104 13.06 -5.42 -4.11
C PRO A 104 13.92 -4.39 -3.36
N MET A 105 14.97 -4.85 -2.68
CA MET A 105 15.90 -4.00 -1.92
C MET A 105 15.27 -3.17 -0.78
N ASN A 106 14.15 -3.62 -0.20
CA ASN A 106 13.61 -3.00 1.01
C ASN A 106 14.60 -3.13 2.18
N PRO A 107 14.90 -2.05 2.93
CA PRO A 107 15.74 -2.15 4.13
C PRO A 107 15.17 -3.14 5.15
N THR A 108 16.02 -3.98 5.74
CA THR A 108 15.61 -4.97 6.75
C THR A 108 14.88 -4.33 7.93
N LYS A 109 15.29 -3.13 8.33
CA LYS A 109 14.63 -2.35 9.39
C LYS A 109 13.14 -2.05 9.08
N ASN A 110 12.80 -1.81 7.82
CA ASN A 110 11.41 -1.59 7.43
C ASN A 110 10.63 -2.89 7.47
N ARG A 111 11.24 -4.00 7.01
CA ARG A 111 10.65 -5.33 7.09
C ARG A 111 10.37 -5.74 8.54
N GLU A 112 11.33 -5.53 9.44
CA GLU A 112 11.16 -5.72 10.88
C GLU A 112 10.02 -4.87 11.43
N LYS A 113 9.97 -3.59 11.08
CA LYS A 113 8.91 -2.69 11.54
C LYS A 113 7.51 -3.10 11.05
N ILE A 114 7.39 -3.61 9.83
CA ILE A 114 6.13 -4.18 9.33
C ILE A 114 5.72 -5.36 10.21
N VAL A 115 6.64 -6.29 10.45
CA VAL A 115 6.36 -7.49 11.26
C VAL A 115 5.98 -7.12 12.70
N GLU A 116 6.71 -6.19 13.32
CA GLU A 116 6.41 -5.62 14.63
C GLU A 116 4.99 -5.07 14.68
N VAL A 117 4.61 -4.18 13.75
CA VAL A 117 3.26 -3.59 13.71
C VAL A 117 2.18 -4.66 13.51
N MET A 118 2.40 -5.63 12.63
CA MET A 118 1.41 -6.68 12.34
C MET A 118 1.15 -7.61 13.52
N PHE A 119 2.17 -7.92 14.33
CA PHE A 119 2.00 -8.73 15.53
C PHE A 119 1.60 -7.91 16.76
N GLU A 120 2.23 -6.77 17.03
CA GLU A 120 1.99 -6.03 18.26
C GLU A 120 0.74 -5.17 18.20
N THR A 121 0.49 -4.50 17.07
CA THR A 121 -0.66 -3.60 16.90
C THR A 121 -1.89 -4.37 16.42
N TYR A 122 -1.74 -5.17 15.36
CA TYR A 122 -2.87 -5.89 14.73
C TYR A 122 -3.05 -7.32 15.23
N GLN A 123 -2.07 -7.89 15.94
CA GLN A 123 -2.20 -9.20 16.60
C GLN A 123 -2.56 -10.35 15.65
N PHE A 124 -2.10 -10.31 14.40
CA PHE A 124 -2.33 -11.40 13.45
C PHE A 124 -1.75 -12.73 13.98
N SER A 125 -2.47 -13.83 13.75
CA SER A 125 -2.02 -15.17 14.16
C SER A 125 -0.78 -15.67 13.39
N GLY A 126 -0.53 -15.11 12.20
CA GLY A 126 0.63 -15.42 11.39
C GLY A 126 0.87 -14.37 10.31
N VAL A 127 2.14 -14.04 10.09
CA VAL A 127 2.57 -13.00 9.15
C VAL A 127 3.62 -13.60 8.22
N TYR A 128 3.47 -13.37 6.91
CA TYR A 128 4.48 -13.67 5.92
C TYR A 128 4.73 -12.45 5.04
N VAL A 129 5.99 -12.13 4.76
CA VAL A 129 6.36 -11.01 3.88
C VAL A 129 7.16 -11.55 2.71
N ALA A 130 6.63 -11.35 1.50
CA ALA A 130 7.20 -11.88 0.26
C ALA A 130 7.69 -10.75 -0.66
N ILE A 131 8.71 -11.04 -1.46
CA ILE A 131 9.22 -10.09 -2.46
C ILE A 131 8.30 -10.13 -3.68
N GLN A 132 7.87 -8.95 -4.14
CA GLN A 132 6.94 -8.80 -5.28
C GLN A 132 7.37 -9.59 -6.51
N ALA A 133 8.62 -9.43 -6.95
CA ALA A 133 9.16 -10.12 -8.12
C ALA A 133 9.12 -11.65 -8.02
N VAL A 134 9.41 -12.21 -6.84
CA VAL A 134 9.40 -13.66 -6.63
C VAL A 134 7.97 -14.21 -6.74
N LEU A 135 6.99 -13.52 -6.16
CA LEU A 135 5.59 -13.89 -6.27
C LEU A 135 5.10 -13.88 -7.73
N THR A 136 5.53 -12.90 -8.53
CA THR A 136 5.16 -12.81 -9.95
C THR A 136 5.63 -14.01 -10.76
N LEU A 137 6.84 -14.52 -10.51
CA LEU A 137 7.33 -15.74 -11.17
C LEU A 137 6.61 -16.99 -10.67
N TYR A 138 6.37 -17.09 -9.36
CA TYR A 138 5.65 -18.22 -8.78
C TYR A 138 4.22 -18.33 -9.30
N ALA A 139 3.54 -17.20 -9.54
CA ALA A 139 2.22 -17.16 -10.17
C ALA A 139 2.22 -17.75 -11.59
N GLN A 140 3.36 -17.79 -12.26
CA GLN A 140 3.53 -18.39 -13.60
C GLN A 140 4.13 -19.81 -13.56
N GLY A 141 4.37 -20.37 -12.36
CA GLY A 141 5.04 -21.67 -12.21
C GLY A 141 6.52 -21.63 -12.55
N LEU A 142 7.15 -20.45 -12.55
CA LEU A 142 8.57 -20.26 -12.83
C LEU A 142 9.35 -20.04 -11.53
N LEU A 143 10.54 -20.66 -11.43
CA LEU A 143 11.46 -20.45 -10.32
C LEU A 143 12.66 -19.57 -10.70
N THR A 144 12.99 -19.51 -12.00
CA THR A 144 14.11 -18.72 -12.53
C THR A 144 13.58 -17.81 -13.64
N GLY A 145 13.99 -16.54 -13.60
CA GLY A 145 13.57 -15.54 -14.58
C GLY A 145 13.98 -14.13 -14.20
N VAL A 146 13.67 -13.17 -15.05
CA VAL A 146 13.85 -11.74 -14.76
C VAL A 146 12.48 -11.08 -14.79
N VAL A 147 12.10 -10.43 -13.70
CA VAL A 147 10.86 -9.67 -13.61
C VAL A 147 11.15 -8.20 -13.83
N VAL A 148 10.44 -7.61 -14.80
CA VAL A 148 10.37 -6.16 -14.99
C VAL A 148 9.04 -5.69 -14.42
N ASP A 149 9.08 -5.15 -13.20
CA ASP A 149 7.90 -4.67 -12.49
C ASP A 149 7.84 -3.14 -12.55
N SER A 150 6.89 -2.59 -13.30
CA SER A 150 6.68 -1.14 -13.46
C SER A 150 5.36 -0.74 -12.83
N GLY A 151 5.45 -0.03 -11.70
CA GLY A 151 4.29 0.40 -10.91
C GLY A 151 3.91 1.87 -11.13
N ASP A 152 3.41 2.50 -10.06
CA ASP A 152 3.06 3.93 -10.08
C ASP A 152 4.29 4.83 -9.90
N GLY A 153 5.18 4.52 -8.94
CA GLY A 153 6.30 5.39 -8.58
C GLY A 153 7.70 4.84 -8.91
N VAL A 154 7.83 3.57 -9.26
CA VAL A 154 9.14 2.94 -9.49
C VAL A 154 9.02 1.76 -10.44
N THR A 155 10.07 1.55 -11.22
CA THR A 155 10.27 0.36 -12.04
C THR A 155 11.47 -0.44 -11.54
N HIS A 156 11.30 -1.74 -11.30
CA HIS A 156 12.36 -2.65 -10.87
C HIS A 156 12.62 -3.71 -11.93
N ILE A 157 13.90 -4.04 -12.13
CA ILE A 157 14.35 -5.19 -12.90
C ILE A 157 15.00 -6.13 -11.88
N CYS A 158 14.31 -7.22 -11.56
CA CYS A 158 14.71 -8.16 -10.51
C CYS A 158 14.95 -9.56 -11.10
N PRO A 159 16.22 -9.96 -11.21
CA PRO A 159 16.57 -11.34 -11.53
C PRO A 159 16.31 -12.26 -10.33
N VAL A 160 15.71 -13.41 -10.61
CA VAL A 160 15.42 -14.47 -9.65
C VAL A 160 15.98 -15.78 -10.21
N TYR A 161 16.68 -16.54 -9.37
CA TYR A 161 17.26 -17.83 -9.71
C TYR A 161 16.85 -18.85 -8.66
N GLU A 162 16.20 -19.93 -9.09
CA GLU A 162 15.71 -21.02 -8.22
C GLU A 162 14.91 -20.52 -7.00
N GLY A 163 14.08 -19.49 -7.19
CA GLY A 163 13.26 -18.88 -6.13
C GLY A 163 13.97 -17.83 -5.28
N PHE A 164 15.27 -17.62 -5.48
CA PHE A 164 16.05 -16.60 -4.77
C PHE A 164 16.21 -15.34 -5.63
N SER A 165 15.73 -14.20 -5.13
CA SER A 165 16.04 -12.91 -5.75
C SER A 165 17.53 -12.60 -5.62
N LEU A 166 18.16 -12.10 -6.68
CA LEU A 166 19.58 -11.73 -6.71
C LEU A 166 19.73 -10.22 -6.47
N PRO A 167 19.99 -9.74 -5.24
CA PRO A 167 19.90 -8.31 -4.93
C PRO A 167 21.00 -7.50 -5.64
N HIS A 168 22.19 -8.09 -5.80
CA HIS A 168 23.34 -7.46 -6.46
C HIS A 168 23.15 -7.24 -7.98
N LEU A 169 22.19 -7.93 -8.60
CA LEU A 169 21.82 -7.74 -10.00
C LEU A 169 20.51 -6.96 -10.18
N THR A 170 19.81 -6.67 -9.08
CA THR A 170 18.55 -5.92 -9.13
C THR A 170 18.83 -4.48 -9.50
N ARG A 171 18.11 -3.96 -10.50
CA ARG A 171 18.18 -2.55 -10.91
C ARG A 171 16.87 -1.86 -10.60
N ARG A 172 16.98 -0.60 -10.19
CA ARG A 172 15.86 0.26 -9.88
C ARG A 172 15.91 1.50 -10.76
N LEU A 173 14.76 1.88 -11.30
CA LEU A 173 14.53 3.09 -12.07
C LEU A 173 13.40 3.87 -11.39
N ASP A 174 13.69 5.10 -10.97
CA ASP A 174 12.70 6.03 -10.41
C ASP A 174 11.90 6.73 -11.52
N ILE A 175 11.40 5.94 -12.48
CA ILE A 175 10.49 6.35 -13.55
C ILE A 175 9.40 5.28 -13.65
N ALA A 176 8.14 5.70 -13.54
CA ALA A 176 7.00 4.79 -13.68
C ALA A 176 5.71 5.53 -14.09
N GLY A 177 4.54 4.97 -13.78
CA GLY A 177 3.24 5.49 -14.24
C GLY A 177 2.96 6.96 -13.88
N ARG A 178 3.39 7.41 -12.70
CA ARG A 178 3.22 8.80 -12.25
C ARG A 178 4.02 9.78 -13.10
N ASP A 179 5.24 9.42 -13.47
CA ASP A 179 6.11 10.26 -14.27
C ASP A 179 5.60 10.35 -15.71
N ILE A 180 5.09 9.24 -16.25
CA ILE A 180 4.44 9.21 -17.57
C ILE A 180 3.21 10.12 -17.57
N THR A 181 2.37 10.02 -16.53
CA THR A 181 1.18 10.90 -16.40
C THR A 181 1.58 12.37 -16.33
N ARG A 182 2.61 12.71 -15.53
CA ARG A 182 3.13 14.08 -15.44
C ARG A 182 3.71 14.57 -16.77
N TYR A 183 4.40 13.70 -17.50
CA TYR A 183 4.95 14.03 -18.81
C TYR A 183 3.84 14.32 -19.82
N LEU A 184 2.79 13.50 -19.86
CA LEU A 184 1.66 13.70 -20.76
C LEU A 184 0.90 15.00 -20.48
N ILE A 185 0.74 15.39 -19.22
CA ILE A 185 0.11 16.68 -18.85
C ILE A 185 0.92 17.89 -19.34
N LYS A 186 2.24 17.73 -19.49
CA LYS A 186 3.14 18.80 -19.91
C LYS A 186 3.15 19.01 -21.43
N VAL A 187 2.81 17.96 -22.20
CA VAL A 187 2.69 17.99 -23.67
C VAL A 187 1.37 18.63 -24.07
#